data_AF-A0A2T2SSA5-F1
#
_entry.id   AF-A0A2T2SSA5-F1
#
_cell.length_a   1.000
_cell.length_b   1.000
_cell.length_c   1.000
_cell.angle_alpha   90.00
_cell.angle_beta   90.00
_cell.angle_gamma   90.00
#
_symmetry.space_group_name_H-M   'P 1'
#
loop_
_entity.id
_entity.type
_entity.pdbx_description
1 polymer ?
#
loop_
_entity_poly.entity_id
_entity_poly.type
_entity_poly.pdbx_seq_one_letter_code
_entity_poly.pdbx_strand_id
1 'polypeptide(L)'
;MRYDSTMVDRQVGRNTELFAQSVADLDTREERYPYLRILISLIDQAHPEWRQAPNKVDRIAELARELSDDRLDADEVKEVVRVRDKEKGYR
;
A
#
# COMPACT_ATOMS: atom_id res chain seq x y z
N MET A 1 16.19 -18.12 -5.50
CA MET A 1 14.74 -18.13 -5.77
C MET A 1 14.49 -17.20 -6.95
N ARG A 2 14.15 -17.73 -8.13
CA ARG A 2 13.69 -16.90 -9.26
C ARG A 2 12.16 -16.84 -9.14
N TYR A 3 11.62 -15.63 -9.06
CA TYR A 3 10.20 -15.42 -9.22
C TYR A 3 9.96 -15.26 -10.72
N ASP A 4 9.11 -16.10 -11.31
CA ASP A 4 8.79 -16.05 -12.75
C ASP A 4 7.87 -14.87 -13.11
N SER A 5 7.39 -14.12 -12.11
CA SER A 5 6.60 -12.90 -12.30
C SER A 5 7.48 -11.65 -12.36
N THR A 6 7.08 -10.71 -13.21
CA THR A 6 7.68 -9.37 -13.22
C THR A 6 7.28 -8.65 -11.94
N MET A 7 8.25 -8.09 -11.23
CA MET A 7 8.00 -7.29 -10.02
C MET A 7 7.17 -6.05 -10.38
N VAL A 8 6.08 -5.83 -9.65
CA VAL A 8 5.13 -4.72 -9.87
C VAL A 8 5.85 -3.37 -9.79
N ASP A 9 6.52 -3.11 -8.68
CA ASP A 9 7.33 -1.90 -8.50
C ASP A 9 8.69 -2.24 -7.87
N ARG A 10 9.76 -1.82 -8.55
CA ARG A 10 11.15 -2.10 -8.14
C ARG A 10 11.64 -1.21 -6.99
N GLN A 11 11.04 -0.04 -6.76
CA GLN A 11 11.36 0.85 -5.66
C GLN A 11 10.82 0.29 -4.33
N VAL A 12 9.63 -0.31 -4.39
CA VAL A 12 8.96 -0.94 -3.24
C VAL A 12 9.54 -2.34 -2.93
N GLY A 13 9.88 -3.10 -3.97
CA GLY A 13 10.58 -4.38 -3.87
C GLY A 13 9.68 -5.60 -3.56
N ARG A 14 10.19 -6.80 -3.88
CA ARG A 14 9.45 -8.06 -3.81
C ARG A 14 8.89 -8.39 -2.41
N ASN A 15 9.59 -8.03 -1.35
CA ASN A 15 9.13 -8.35 0.02
C ASN A 15 7.84 -7.59 0.36
N THR A 16 7.72 -6.35 -0.11
CA THR A 16 6.52 -5.55 0.12
C THR A 16 5.36 -6.03 -0.75
N GLU A 17 5.64 -6.50 -1.97
CA GLU A 17 4.65 -7.18 -2.82
C GLU A 17 4.09 -8.43 -2.11
N LEU A 18 4.96 -9.33 -1.66
CA LEU A 18 4.54 -10.52 -0.89
C LEU A 18 3.78 -10.14 0.39
N PHE A 19 4.19 -9.06 1.06
CA PHE A 19 3.47 -8.56 2.22
C PHE A 19 2.07 -8.07 1.86
N ALA A 20 1.90 -7.30 0.79
CA ALA A 20 0.58 -6.85 0.33
C ALA A 20 -0.33 -8.03 -0.01
N GLN A 21 0.23 -9.07 -0.66
CA GLN A 21 -0.49 -10.31 -0.95
C GLN A 21 -0.96 -11.02 0.34
N SER A 22 -0.10 -11.13 1.36
CA SER A 22 -0.50 -11.73 2.65
C SER A 22 -1.51 -10.88 3.43
N VAL A 23 -1.46 -9.54 3.30
CA VAL A 23 -2.47 -8.66 3.91
C VAL A 23 -3.83 -8.87 3.25
N ALA A 24 -3.86 -9.09 1.93
CA ALA A 24 -5.10 -9.37 1.21
C ALA A 24 -5.76 -10.70 1.59
N ASP A 25 -4.99 -11.65 2.15
CA ASP A 25 -5.50 -12.96 2.61
C ASP A 25 -6.20 -12.89 3.98
N LEU A 26 -6.16 -11.75 4.68
CA LEU A 26 -6.84 -11.57 5.97
C LEU A 26 -8.33 -11.32 5.75
N ASP A 27 -9.17 -11.99 6.56
CA ASP A 27 -10.62 -12.08 6.34
C ASP A 27 -11.34 -10.74 6.58
N THR A 28 -10.93 -9.98 7.60
CA THR A 28 -11.65 -8.77 8.03
C THR A 28 -10.88 -7.48 7.80
N ARG A 29 -11.61 -6.37 7.64
CA ARG A 29 -11.02 -5.03 7.53
C ARG A 29 -10.25 -4.66 8.79
N GLU A 30 -10.77 -5.04 9.95
CA GLU A 30 -10.17 -4.81 11.26
C GLU A 30 -8.81 -5.50 11.39
N GLU A 31 -8.68 -6.74 10.90
CA GLU A 31 -7.41 -7.47 10.88
C GLU A 31 -6.42 -6.86 9.89
N ARG A 32 -6.89 -6.43 8.71
CA ARG A 32 -6.04 -5.78 7.70
C ARG A 32 -5.51 -4.42 8.14
N TYR A 33 -6.32 -3.64 8.86
CA TYR A 33 -6.03 -2.26 9.23
C TYR A 33 -4.60 -2.00 9.76
N PRO A 34 -4.08 -2.70 10.78
CA PRO A 34 -2.72 -2.48 11.27
C PRO A 34 -1.66 -2.76 10.21
N TYR A 35 -1.85 -3.78 9.37
CA TYR A 35 -0.89 -4.15 8.34
C TYR A 35 -0.95 -3.23 7.11
N LEU A 36 -2.13 -2.74 6.75
CA LEU A 36 -2.30 -1.71 5.73
C LEU A 36 -1.52 -0.43 6.11
N ARG A 37 -1.51 -0.04 7.39
CA ARG A 37 -0.71 1.11 7.85
C ARG A 37 0.80 0.91 7.65
N ILE A 38 1.27 -0.33 7.80
CA ILE A 38 2.66 -0.71 7.54
C ILE A 38 2.92 -0.65 6.04
N LEU A 39 2.09 -1.31 5.22
CA LEU A 39 2.20 -1.34 3.77
C LEU A 39 2.24 0.08 3.18
N ILE A 40 1.31 0.94 3.59
CA ILE A 40 1.26 2.35 3.20
C ILE A 40 2.55 3.06 3.57
N SER A 41 3.13 2.76 4.75
CA SER A 41 4.39 3.39 5.16
C SER A 41 5.58 2.93 4.33
N LEU A 42 5.61 1.66 3.90
CA LEU A 42 6.64 1.15 2.99
C LEU A 42 6.54 1.82 1.61
N ILE A 43 5.32 1.93 1.06
CA ILE A 43 5.08 2.61 -0.22
C ILE A 43 5.48 4.10 -0.15
N ASP A 44 5.05 4.81 0.90
CA ASP A 44 5.33 6.23 1.13
C ASP A 44 6.83 6.52 1.37
N GLN A 45 7.59 5.52 1.85
CA GLN A 45 9.05 5.59 1.96
C GLN A 45 9.76 5.31 0.63
N ALA A 46 9.24 4.37 -0.16
CA ALA A 46 9.77 4.05 -1.49
C ALA A 46 9.52 5.17 -2.51
N HIS A 47 8.42 5.92 -2.36
CA HIS A 47 8.02 7.01 -3.26
C HIS A 47 7.96 8.37 -2.55
N PRO A 48 9.11 8.92 -2.08
CA PRO A 48 9.14 10.20 -1.38
C PRO A 48 8.61 11.37 -2.23
N GLU A 49 8.65 11.24 -3.56
CA GLU A 49 8.15 12.23 -4.51
C GLU A 49 6.62 12.40 -4.49
N TRP A 50 5.87 11.44 -3.93
CA TRP A 50 4.40 11.55 -3.82
C TRP A 50 3.93 12.34 -2.60
N ARG A 51 4.81 12.68 -1.65
CA ARG A 51 4.39 13.31 -0.38
C ARG A 51 3.55 14.57 -0.54
N GLN A 52 3.81 15.36 -1.57
CA GLN A 52 3.08 16.60 -1.87
C GLN A 52 2.21 16.49 -3.13
N ALA A 53 2.10 15.30 -3.72
CA ALA A 53 1.31 15.10 -4.92
C ALA A 53 -0.19 15.19 -4.59
N PRO A 54 -1.00 15.93 -5.36
CA PRO A 54 -2.43 16.08 -5.10
C PRO A 54 -3.19 14.75 -5.21
N ASN A 55 -2.64 13.77 -5.95
CA ASN A 55 -3.18 12.43 -6.13
C ASN A 55 -2.40 11.36 -5.34
N LYS A 56 -1.64 11.73 -4.30
CA LYS A 56 -0.89 10.79 -3.45
C LYS A 56 -1.75 9.62 -2.97
N VAL A 57 -2.95 9.93 -2.47
CA VAL A 57 -3.88 8.94 -1.91
C VAL A 57 -4.27 7.91 -2.96
N ASP A 58 -4.64 8.34 -4.17
CA ASP A 58 -5.00 7.45 -5.26
C ASP A 58 -3.81 6.62 -5.75
N ARG A 59 -2.61 7.22 -5.83
CA ARG A 59 -1.39 6.50 -6.23
C ARG A 59 -1.01 5.39 -5.25
N ILE A 60 -1.06 5.67 -3.95
CA ILE A 60 -0.77 4.66 -2.92
C ILE A 60 -1.80 3.53 -2.97
N ALA A 61 -3.09 3.87 -3.11
CA ALA A 61 -4.15 2.87 -3.17
C ALA A 61 -4.03 1.97 -4.40
N GLU A 62 -3.75 2.54 -5.57
CA GLU A 62 -3.58 1.77 -6.80
C GLU A 62 -2.36 0.86 -6.73
N LEU A 63 -1.22 1.37 -6.24
CA LEU A 63 -0.02 0.55 -6.10
C LEU A 63 -0.22 -0.57 -5.06
N ALA A 64 -0.91 -0.32 -3.95
CA ALA A 64 -1.24 -1.37 -2.98
C ALA A 64 -2.14 -2.45 -3.60
N ARG A 65 -3.13 -2.05 -4.42
CA ARG A 65 -3.99 -2.96 -5.18
C ARG A 65 -3.18 -3.82 -6.14
N GLU A 66 -2.32 -3.22 -6.96
CA GLU A 66 -1.43 -3.95 -7.89
C GLU A 66 -0.49 -4.91 -7.16
N LEU A 67 0.16 -4.46 -6.07
CA LEU A 67 1.07 -5.29 -5.26
C LEU A 67 0.37 -6.52 -4.65
N SER A 68 -0.94 -6.46 -4.48
CA SER A 68 -1.75 -7.54 -3.92
C SER A 68 -2.37 -8.49 -4.96
N ASP A 69 -1.99 -8.37 -6.23
CA ASP A 69 -2.65 -9.01 -7.37
C ASP A 69 -4.14 -8.63 -7.46
N ASP A 70 -4.44 -7.33 -7.33
CA ASP A 70 -5.79 -6.75 -7.40
C ASP A 70 -6.76 -7.17 -6.28
N ARG A 71 -6.26 -7.79 -5.19
CA ARG A 71 -7.10 -8.34 -4.11
C ARG A 71 -7.42 -7.35 -2.99
N LEU A 72 -6.59 -6.32 -2.78
CA LEU A 72 -6.90 -5.25 -1.84
C LEU A 72 -7.92 -4.27 -2.43
N ASP A 73 -8.92 -3.93 -1.63
CA ASP A 73 -9.90 -2.88 -1.96
C ASP A 73 -9.23 -1.50 -1.92
N ALA A 74 -9.20 -0.82 -3.06
CA ALA A 74 -8.59 0.50 -3.17
C ALA A 74 -9.25 1.52 -2.23
N ASP A 75 -10.57 1.48 -2.05
CA ASP A 75 -11.26 2.46 -1.22
C ASP A 75 -10.93 2.26 0.28
N GLU A 76 -10.81 1.01 0.72
CA GLU A 76 -10.29 0.67 2.06
C GLU A 76 -8.88 1.22 2.26
N VAL A 77 -7.98 1.03 1.28
CA VAL A 77 -6.62 1.58 1.37
C VAL A 77 -6.65 3.11 1.44
N LYS A 78 -7.47 3.78 0.62
CA LYS A 78 -7.60 5.25 0.63
C LYS A 78 -8.07 5.76 1.99
N GLU A 79 -9.03 5.09 2.62
CA GLU A 79 -9.48 5.44 3.97
C GLU A 79 -8.33 5.38 4.98
N VAL A 80 -7.54 4.31 4.97
CA VAL A 80 -6.39 4.16 5.89
C VAL A 80 -5.32 5.22 5.62
N VAL A 81 -5.03 5.55 4.35
CA VAL A 81 -4.08 6.63 4.00
C VAL A 81 -4.55 7.96 4.58
N ARG A 82 -5.83 8.32 4.41
CA ARG A 82 -6.39 9.58 4.91
C ARG A 82 -6.33 9.67 6.42
N VAL A 83 -6.66 8.59 7.14
CA VAL A 83 -6.56 8.53 8.61
C VAL A 83 -5.11 8.76 9.04
N ARG A 84 -4.15 8.05 8.44
CA ARG A 84 -2.72 8.17 8.76
C ARG A 84 -2.18 9.57 8.47
N ASP A 85 -2.54 10.18 7.34
CA ASP A 85 -2.05 11.51 6.97
C ASP A 85 -2.62 12.59 7.92
N LYS A 86 -3.89 12.45 8.34
CA LYS A 86 -4.50 13.32 9.37
C LYS A 86 -3.79 13.19 10.72
N GLU A 87 -3.43 11.97 11.14
CA GLU A 87 -2.68 11.72 12.39
C GLU A 87 -1.27 12.32 12.36
N LYS A 88 -0.61 12.31 11.20
CA LYS A 88 0.73 12.89 11.00
C LYS A 88 0.72 14.41 10.83
N GLY A 89 -0.45 15.05 10.74
CA GLY A 89 -0.58 16.48 10.50
C GLY A 89 -0.25 16.91 9.07
N TYR A 90 -0.26 15.98 8.10
CA TYR A 90 -0.25 16.36 6.69
C TYR A 90 -1.58 17.03 6.35
N ARG A 91 -1.52 18.23 5.79
CA ARG A 91 -2.67 19.07 5.42
C ARG A 91 -2.69 19.30 3.93
#